data_AF-A0A4S9CU81-F1
#
_entry.id   AF-A0A4S9CU81-F1
#
_cell.length_a   1.000
_cell.length_b   1.000
_cell.length_c   1.000
_cell.angle_alpha   90.00
_cell.angle_beta   90.00
_cell.angle_gamma   90.00
#
_symmetry.space_group_name_H-M   'P 1'
#
loop_
_entity.id
_entity.type
_entity.pdbx_description
1 polymer ?
#
loop_
_entity_poly.entity_id
_entity_poly.type
_entity_poly.pdbx_seq_one_letter_code
_entity_poly.pdbx_strand_id
1 'polypeptide(L)'
;MATAFGSNIPSNDGTSSKVRVFVGLDGTQGLTNAGGDAPDIRQFNNNPEFLGANYDPGHIGSGTYKDIKIGQSRQQPVYTLLTANNDAICIAYMTTTWPDGSQYAFAGNWGHTCGQD
;
A
#
# COMPACT_ATOMS: atom_id res chain seq x y z
N MET A 1 2.00 8.80 28.38
CA MET A 1 1.37 7.48 28.15
C MET A 1 1.83 7.00 26.78
N ALA A 2 2.66 5.95 26.73
CA ALA A 2 2.99 5.31 25.46
C ALA A 2 1.80 4.44 25.08
N THR A 3 1.03 4.86 24.08
CA THR A 3 0.02 4.03 23.43
C THR A 3 0.73 2.80 22.87
N ALA A 4 0.20 1.61 23.13
CA ALA A 4 0.77 0.37 22.59
C ALA A 4 0.99 0.51 21.08
N PHE A 5 2.22 0.25 20.61
CA PHE A 5 2.52 0.24 19.18
C PHE A 5 1.77 -0.95 18.56
N GLY A 6 0.62 -0.68 17.93
CA GLY A 6 -0.06 -1.67 17.10
C GLY A 6 0.83 -2.10 15.94
N SER A 7 0.63 -3.33 15.44
CA SER A 7 1.35 -3.80 14.25
C SER A 7 1.10 -2.86 13.06
N ASN A 8 2.19 -2.46 12.38
CA ASN A 8 2.13 -1.74 11.10
C ASN A 8 1.93 -2.66 9.89
N ILE A 9 1.67 -3.95 10.12
CA ILE A 9 1.44 -4.96 9.09
C ILE A 9 -0.03 -5.39 9.12
N PRO A 10 -0.74 -5.43 7.97
CA PRO A 10 -2.16 -5.79 7.92
C PRO A 10 -2.39 -7.25 8.32
N SER A 11 -3.56 -7.57 8.89
CA SER A 11 -3.89 -8.93 9.32
C SER A 11 -4.07 -9.91 8.15
N ASN A 12 -3.65 -11.15 8.34
CA ASN A 12 -3.94 -12.25 7.41
C ASN A 12 -5.42 -12.67 7.52
N ASP A 13 -6.08 -12.98 6.40
CA ASP A 13 -7.43 -13.57 6.38
C ASP A 13 -7.49 -14.96 5.68
N GLY A 14 -6.32 -15.55 5.40
CA GLY A 14 -6.12 -16.87 4.82
C GLY A 14 -6.55 -17.01 3.36
N THR A 15 -7.06 -15.95 2.74
CA THR A 15 -7.69 -16.03 1.41
C THR A 15 -7.18 -15.01 0.42
N SER A 16 -6.66 -13.89 0.90
CA SER A 16 -6.23 -12.77 0.06
C SER A 16 -4.96 -12.12 0.57
N SER A 17 -4.27 -11.43 -0.34
CA SER A 17 -3.26 -10.46 0.07
C SER A 17 -3.94 -9.22 0.63
N LYS A 18 -3.36 -8.65 1.68
CA LYS A 18 -3.65 -7.27 2.09
C LYS A 18 -2.39 -6.45 1.96
N VAL A 19 -2.51 -5.27 1.38
CA VAL A 19 -1.44 -4.28 1.28
C VAL A 19 -1.85 -3.07 2.11
N ARG A 20 -1.07 -2.74 3.12
CA ARG A 20 -1.21 -1.47 3.82
C ARG A 20 -0.35 -0.43 3.12
N VAL A 21 -0.97 0.67 2.71
CA VAL A 21 -0.27 1.82 2.15
C VAL A 21 -0.28 2.93 3.21
N PHE A 22 0.90 3.37 3.63
CA PHE A 22 1.06 4.51 4.54
C PHE A 22 1.45 5.75 3.74
N VAL A 23 0.77 6.86 4.05
CA VAL A 23 0.98 8.14 3.40
C VAL A 23 1.91 9.00 4.24
N GLY A 24 2.79 9.74 3.55
CA GLY A 24 3.64 10.76 4.18
C GLY A 24 2.83 11.77 4.99
N LEU A 25 3.44 12.30 6.04
CA LEU A 25 2.78 13.29 6.91
C LEU A 25 3.06 14.71 6.38
N ASP A 26 1.99 15.48 6.19
CA ASP A 26 2.09 16.90 5.89
C ASP A 26 2.65 17.67 7.09
N GLY A 27 3.44 18.71 6.81
CA GLY A 27 4.05 19.51 7.86
C GLY A 27 4.52 20.87 7.37
N THR A 28 4.77 21.77 8.30
CA THR A 28 5.17 23.17 8.02
C THR A 28 6.54 23.31 7.34
N GLN A 29 7.36 22.25 7.34
CA GLN A 29 8.68 22.19 6.70
C GLN A 29 8.86 20.92 5.86
N GLY A 30 7.75 20.28 5.45
CA GLY A 30 7.78 18.97 4.80
C GLY A 30 6.81 18.89 3.63
N LEU A 31 6.16 17.73 3.52
CA LEU A 31 5.16 17.49 2.48
C LEU A 31 3.97 18.44 2.64
N THR A 32 3.32 18.76 1.52
CA THR A 32 2.05 19.47 1.46
C THR A 32 1.13 18.71 0.51
N ASN A 33 -0.10 18.43 0.95
CA ASN A 33 -1.07 17.59 0.23
C ASN A 33 -0.53 16.18 -0.08
N ALA A 34 0.09 15.53 0.91
CA ALA A 34 0.60 14.16 0.76
C ALA A 34 -0.49 13.10 0.58
N GLY A 35 -1.70 13.36 1.11
CA GLY A 35 -2.90 12.53 0.97
C GLY A 35 -3.58 12.68 -0.39
N GLY A 36 -4.51 11.77 -0.67
CA GLY A 36 -5.08 11.61 -2.01
C GLY A 36 -5.68 10.23 -2.25
N ASP A 37 -5.88 9.88 -3.51
CA ASP A 37 -6.41 8.59 -3.94
C ASP A 37 -5.35 7.48 -3.83
N ALA A 38 -5.74 6.38 -3.20
CA ALA A 38 -4.90 5.19 -3.14
C ALA A 38 -4.56 4.69 -4.56
N PRO A 39 -3.36 4.12 -4.77
CA PRO A 39 -3.01 3.56 -6.06
C PRO A 39 -3.86 2.32 -6.37
N ASP A 40 -4.09 2.08 -7.65
CA ASP A 40 -4.48 0.75 -8.09
C ASP A 40 -3.36 -0.24 -7.79
N ILE A 41 -3.71 -1.42 -7.28
CA ILE A 41 -2.74 -2.46 -6.93
C ILE A 41 -3.03 -3.70 -7.74
N ARG A 42 -2.02 -4.19 -8.47
CA ARG A 42 -2.08 -5.44 -9.26
C ARG A 42 -0.96 -6.35 -8.83
N GLN A 43 -1.24 -7.64 -8.69
CA GLN A 43 -0.26 -8.61 -8.24
C GLN A 43 -0.06 -9.74 -9.26
N PHE A 44 1.19 -10.19 -9.38
CA PHE A 44 1.61 -11.19 -10.35
C PHE A 44 2.49 -12.25 -9.69
N ASN A 45 2.48 -13.46 -10.21
CA ASN A 45 3.39 -14.52 -9.77
C ASN A 45 4.77 -14.42 -10.45
N ASN A 46 5.64 -15.40 -10.18
CA ASN A 46 7.00 -15.43 -10.73
C ASN A 46 7.05 -15.64 -12.27
N ASN A 47 5.96 -16.08 -12.89
CA ASN A 47 5.81 -16.28 -14.33
C ASN A 47 5.11 -15.08 -15.02
N PRO A 48 5.31 -13.87 -14.48
CA PRO A 48 4.46 -12.68 -14.67
C PRO A 48 2.95 -12.86 -14.88
N GLU A 49 2.33 -13.94 -14.39
CA GLU A 49 0.90 -14.15 -14.58
C GLU A 49 0.10 -13.32 -13.57
N PHE A 50 -0.97 -12.67 -14.04
CA PHE A 50 -1.85 -11.86 -13.21
C PHE A 50 -2.62 -12.72 -12.20
N LEU A 51 -2.55 -12.34 -10.93
CA LEU A 51 -3.21 -13.04 -9.83
C LEU A 51 -4.50 -12.34 -9.36
N GLY A 52 -4.54 -11.02 -9.47
CA GLY A 52 -5.64 -10.22 -8.96
C GLY A 52 -5.28 -8.74 -8.78
N ALA A 53 -6.30 -7.95 -8.46
CA ALA A 53 -6.16 -6.51 -8.30
C ALA A 53 -7.17 -5.91 -7.32
N ASN A 54 -6.91 -4.66 -6.94
CA ASN A 54 -7.90 -3.74 -6.40
C ASN A 54 -7.76 -2.41 -7.17
N TYR A 55 -8.88 -1.92 -7.71
CA TYR A 55 -8.95 -0.70 -8.51
C TYR A 55 -9.77 0.33 -7.73
N ASP A 56 -9.33 1.58 -7.77
CA ASP A 56 -9.91 2.67 -6.98
C ASP A 56 -10.19 2.27 -5.52
N PRO A 57 -9.14 2.02 -4.70
CA PRO A 57 -9.34 1.68 -3.31
C PRO A 57 -9.88 2.87 -2.49
N GLY A 58 -10.03 4.05 -3.09
CA GLY A 58 -10.48 5.30 -2.49
C GLY A 58 -9.40 6.07 -1.74
N HIS A 59 -9.81 7.17 -1.11
CA HIS A 59 -8.91 8.16 -0.50
C HIS A 59 -8.15 7.66 0.74
N ILE A 60 -6.95 8.21 0.97
CA ILE A 60 -6.10 8.07 2.15
C ILE A 60 -5.62 9.46 2.60
N GLY A 61 -5.85 9.79 3.87
CA GLY A 61 -5.42 11.05 4.44
C GLY A 61 -3.91 11.10 4.71
N SER A 62 -3.38 12.31 4.74
CA SER A 62 -2.00 12.61 5.14
C SER A 62 -1.63 12.01 6.50
N GLY A 63 -0.45 11.39 6.60
CA GLY A 63 0.04 10.74 7.82
C GLY A 63 -0.78 9.53 8.29
N THR A 64 -1.72 9.05 7.47
CA THR A 64 -2.57 7.89 7.79
C THR A 64 -2.25 6.70 6.87
N TYR A 65 -3.02 5.64 7.00
CA TYR A 65 -2.87 4.45 6.17
C TYR A 65 -4.22 3.86 5.77
N LYS A 66 -4.16 2.98 4.77
CA LYS A 66 -5.29 2.14 4.38
C LYS A 66 -4.85 0.71 4.12
N ASP A 67 -5.66 -0.24 4.60
CA ASP A 67 -5.53 -1.65 4.25
C ASP A 67 -6.35 -1.94 3.00
N ILE A 68 -5.67 -2.34 1.93
CA ILE A 68 -6.25 -2.64 0.63
C ILE A 68 -6.21 -4.14 0.44
N LYS A 69 -7.39 -4.76 0.40
CA LYS A 69 -7.55 -6.19 0.12
C LYS A 69 -7.51 -6.43 -1.39
N ILE A 70 -6.66 -7.35 -1.83
CA ILE A 70 -6.54 -7.71 -3.25
C ILE A 70 -7.47 -8.86 -3.56
N GLY A 71 -8.37 -8.68 -4.53
CA GLY A 71 -9.19 -9.76 -5.05
C GLY A 71 -8.35 -10.67 -5.93
N GLN A 72 -7.74 -11.70 -5.34
CA GLN A 72 -6.78 -12.57 -6.02
C GLN A 72 -6.98 -14.06 -5.75
N SER A 73 -6.28 -14.89 -6.53
CA SER A 73 -6.09 -16.32 -6.22
C SER A 73 -5.25 -16.51 -4.94
N ARG A 74 -5.28 -17.72 -4.35
CA ARG A 74 -4.46 -18.06 -3.17
C ARG A 74 -2.96 -18.18 -3.47
N GLN A 75 -2.55 -17.98 -4.71
CA GLN A 75 -1.14 -18.05 -5.08
C GLN A 75 -0.36 -16.87 -4.49
N GLN A 76 0.89 -17.15 -4.14
CA GLN A 76 1.82 -16.16 -3.64
C GLN A 76 2.19 -15.14 -4.73
N PRO A 77 1.98 -13.83 -4.51
CA PRO A 77 2.44 -12.80 -5.44
C PRO A 77 3.95 -12.56 -5.27
N VAL A 78 4.67 -12.31 -6.36
CA VAL A 78 6.10 -11.94 -6.34
C VAL A 78 6.30 -10.51 -6.83
N TYR A 79 5.43 -10.04 -7.73
CA TYR A 79 5.46 -8.66 -8.23
C TYR A 79 4.18 -7.92 -7.83
N THR A 80 4.35 -6.66 -7.45
CA THR A 80 3.24 -5.73 -7.22
C THR A 80 3.45 -4.50 -8.11
N LEU A 81 2.46 -4.22 -8.96
CA LEU A 81 2.39 -2.99 -9.74
C LEU A 81 1.45 -2.02 -9.04
N LEU A 82 1.96 -0.81 -8.78
CA LEU A 82 1.18 0.33 -8.34
C LEU A 82 0.91 1.23 -9.54
N THR A 83 -0.30 1.76 -9.65
CA THR A 83 -0.61 2.81 -10.62
C THR A 83 -1.31 3.95 -9.93
N ALA A 84 -0.78 5.16 -10.08
CA ALA A 84 -1.35 6.35 -9.48
C ALA A 84 -2.70 6.70 -10.14
N ASN A 85 -3.57 7.33 -9.35
CA ASN A 85 -4.82 7.93 -9.79
C ASN A 85 -4.66 9.46 -9.92
N ASN A 86 -5.75 10.18 -10.25
CA ASN A 86 -5.70 11.62 -10.52
C ASN A 86 -5.18 12.46 -9.34
N ASP A 87 -5.46 12.04 -8.10
CA ASP A 87 -4.99 12.69 -6.86
C ASP A 87 -3.91 11.83 -6.19
N ALA A 88 -2.71 11.78 -6.75
CA ALA A 88 -1.68 10.82 -6.33
C ALA A 88 -1.08 11.14 -4.95
N ILE A 89 -1.00 10.12 -4.10
CA ILE A 89 -0.41 10.20 -2.76
C ILE A 89 1.13 10.15 -2.75
N CYS A 90 1.71 10.64 -1.66
CA CYS A 90 3.09 10.31 -1.29
C CYS A 90 3.14 9.04 -0.43
N ILE A 91 3.61 7.92 -0.99
CA ILE A 91 3.73 6.65 -0.25
C ILE A 91 5.04 6.65 0.55
N ALA A 92 4.92 6.71 1.87
CA ALA A 92 6.05 6.67 2.81
C ALA A 92 6.54 5.24 3.09
N TYR A 93 5.65 4.25 3.06
CA TYR A 93 5.99 2.83 3.00
C TYR A 93 4.75 2.00 2.72
N MET A 94 4.98 0.75 2.36
CA MET A 94 3.94 -0.26 2.29
C MET A 94 4.33 -1.48 3.13
N THR A 95 3.34 -2.14 3.69
CA THR A 95 3.49 -3.49 4.23
C THR A 95 2.46 -4.40 3.60
N THR A 96 2.74 -5.68 3.53
CA THR A 96 1.80 -6.65 2.98
C THR A 96 1.81 -7.92 3.77
N THR A 97 0.64 -8.55 3.83
CA THR A 97 0.46 -9.91 4.29
C THR A 97 -0.16 -10.70 3.15
N TRP A 98 0.52 -11.75 2.73
CA TRP A 98 0.10 -12.64 1.65
C TRP A 98 -0.90 -13.68 2.16
N PRO A 99 -1.58 -14.42 1.26
CA PRO A 99 -2.57 -15.44 1.65
C PRO A 99 -2.00 -16.51 2.60
N ASP A 100 -0.73 -16.88 2.39
CA ASP A 100 0.01 -17.87 3.19
C ASP A 100 0.45 -17.36 4.58
N GLY A 101 0.22 -16.06 4.88
CA GLY A 101 0.61 -15.43 6.13
C GLY A 101 2.00 -14.81 6.12
N SER A 102 2.77 -14.96 5.04
CA SER A 102 4.07 -14.30 4.88
C SER A 102 3.88 -12.78 4.87
N GLN A 103 4.79 -12.08 5.53
CA GLN A 103 4.73 -10.63 5.73
C GLN A 103 5.96 -9.96 5.16
N TYR A 104 5.75 -8.84 4.46
CA TYR A 104 6.82 -8.07 3.85
C TYR A 104 6.59 -6.59 4.08
N ALA A 105 7.68 -5.83 4.12
CA ALA A 105 7.66 -4.39 4.20
C ALA A 105 8.52 -3.83 3.07
N PHE A 106 8.05 -2.75 2.48
CA PHE A 106 8.74 -2.01 1.43
C PHE A 106 8.77 -0.55 1.85
N ALA A 107 9.96 -0.08 2.24
CA ALA A 107 10.18 1.32 2.58
C ALA A 107 10.32 2.16 1.29
N GLY A 108 9.83 3.40 1.29
CA GLY A 108 9.94 4.25 0.11
C GLY A 108 9.51 5.69 0.34
N ASN A 109 9.68 6.51 -0.69
CA ASN A 109 9.08 7.84 -0.81
C ASN A 109 8.54 7.92 -2.24
N TRP A 110 7.56 7.07 -2.55
CA TRP A 110 7.12 6.89 -3.93
C TRP A 110 5.97 7.81 -4.29
N GLY A 111 6.09 8.46 -5.43
CA GLY A 111 5.11 9.40 -5.98
C GLY A 111 5.72 10.79 -6.16
N HIS A 112 5.20 11.52 -7.16
CA HIS A 112 5.65 12.89 -7.43
C HIS A 112 5.47 13.81 -6.22
N THR A 113 4.38 13.60 -5.48
CA THR A 113 4.07 14.30 -4.23
C THR A 113 5.14 14.10 -3.14
N CYS A 114 5.97 13.06 -3.24
CA CYS A 114 7.14 12.87 -2.36
C CYS A 114 8.41 13.62 -2.81
N GLY A 115 8.35 14.39 -3.90
CA GLY A 115 9.50 15.05 -4.53
C GLY A 115 10.38 14.11 -5.36
N GLN A 116 9.80 13.04 -5.94
CA GLN A 116 10.48 12.14 -6.87
C GLN A 116 9.96 12.37 -8.30
N ASP A 117 10.85 12.29 -9.29
CA ASP A 117 10.51 12.44 -10.72
C ASP A 117 10.38 11.08 -11.42
#